data_AF-A0A314UYE9-F1
#
_entry.id   AF-A0A314UYE9-F1
#
_cell.length_a   1.000
_cell.length_b   1.000
_cell.length_c   1.000
_cell.angle_alpha   90.00
_cell.angle_beta   90.00
_cell.angle_gamma   90.00
#
_symmetry.space_group_name_H-M   'P 1'
#
loop_
_entity.id
_entity.type
_entity.pdbx_description
1 polymer ?
#
loop_
_entity_poly.entity_id
_entity_poly.type
_entity_poly.pdbx_seq_one_letter_code
_entity_poly.pdbx_strand_id
1 'polypeptide(L)'
;MYDYGKNLGLSFQVVDDILDFTQSAEQLGKPAGTDLAKGNLTAPVIFALEKEPKLRDIIESEFSDTGSLDEAIRLVKACGGIEQAQELAKEKAHL
;
A
#
# COMPACT_ATOMS: atom_id res chain seq x y z
N MET A 1 10.62 -25.77 7.28
CA MET A 1 10.56 -24.72 8.32
C MET A 1 11.00 -23.35 7.78
N TYR A 2 12.00 -23.27 6.90
CA TYR A 2 12.37 -22.02 6.22
C TYR A 2 11.21 -21.40 5.42
N ASP A 3 10.53 -22.18 4.58
CA ASP A 3 9.44 -21.66 3.75
C ASP A 3 8.27 -21.13 4.58
N TYR A 4 7.90 -21.83 5.64
CA TYR A 4 6.89 -21.38 6.60
C TYR A 4 7.26 -20.02 7.22
N GLY A 5 8.48 -19.87 7.74
CA GLY A 5 8.92 -18.59 8.32
C GLY A 5 8.99 -17.45 7.30
N LYS A 6 9.44 -17.74 6.07
CA LYS A 6 9.48 -16.79 4.96
C LYS A 6 8.08 -16.32 4.57
N ASN A 7 7.15 -17.25 4.39
CA ASN A 7 5.78 -17.00 3.98
C ASN A 7 5.00 -16.22 5.04
N LEU A 8 5.15 -16.61 6.31
CA LEU A 8 4.58 -15.89 7.45
C LEU A 8 5.12 -14.45 7.52
N GLY A 9 6.44 -14.28 7.39
CA GLY A 9 7.07 -12.96 7.39
C GLY A 9 6.57 -12.07 6.26
N LEU A 10 6.45 -12.62 5.05
CA LEU A 10 5.94 -11.88 3.89
C LEU A 10 4.46 -11.51 4.05
N SER A 11 3.62 -12.44 4.52
CA SER A 11 2.21 -12.14 4.80
C SER A 11 2.08 -11.04 5.85
N PHE A 12 2.89 -11.06 6.91
CA PHE A 12 2.85 -10.05 7.96
C PHE A 12 3.22 -8.67 7.42
N GLN A 13 4.28 -8.58 6.62
CA GLN A 13 4.70 -7.32 6.00
C GLN A 13 3.63 -6.73 5.08
N VAL A 14 3.01 -7.55 4.23
CA VAL A 14 1.94 -7.09 3.33
C VAL A 14 0.72 -6.61 4.12
N VAL A 15 0.40 -7.24 5.25
CA VAL A 15 -0.69 -6.77 6.14
C VAL A 15 -0.35 -5.43 6.77
N ASP A 16 0.88 -5.22 7.24
CA ASP A 16 1.34 -3.93 7.79
C ASP A 16 1.22 -2.80 6.75
N ASP A 17 1.67 -3.08 5.52
CA ASP A 17 1.52 -2.16 4.37
C ASP A 17 0.04 -1.81 4.10
N ILE A 18 -0.89 -2.76 4.22
CA ILE A 18 -2.33 -2.54 4.05
C ILE A 18 -2.90 -1.66 5.17
N LEU A 19 -2.44 -1.88 6.41
CA LEU A 19 -2.91 -1.10 7.56
C LEU A 19 -2.57 0.38 7.40
N ASP A 20 -1.42 0.72 6.81
CA ASP A 20 -1.04 2.11 6.51
C ASP A 20 -2.08 2.85 5.64
N PHE A 21 -2.84 2.15 4.79
CA PHE A 21 -3.88 2.76 3.93
C PHE A 21 -5.30 2.70 4.52
N THR A 22 -5.59 1.70 5.35
CA THR A 22 -6.97 1.34 5.74
C THR A 22 -7.38 1.85 7.12
N GLN A 23 -6.46 1.95 8.06
CA GLN A 23 -6.80 2.36 9.42
C GLN A 23 -7.06 3.87 9.51
N SER A 24 -7.97 4.24 10.42
CA SER A 24 -8.26 5.64 10.68
C SER A 24 -7.12 6.29 11.46
N ALA A 25 -6.98 7.61 11.31
CA ALA A 25 -5.93 8.37 12.01
C ALA A 25 -6.02 8.20 13.54
N GLU A 26 -7.23 8.01 14.08
CA GLU A 26 -7.45 7.76 15.51
C GLU A 26 -6.92 6.40 15.99
N GLN A 27 -6.88 5.38 15.12
CA GLN A 27 -6.42 4.03 15.48
C GLN A 27 -4.91 3.85 15.31
N LEU A 28 -4.32 4.53 14.32
CA LEU A 28 -2.88 4.45 14.03
C LEU A 28 -2.04 5.53 14.75
N GLY A 29 -2.67 6.63 15.20
CA GLY A 29 -1.95 7.80 15.70
C GLY A 29 -1.16 8.56 14.62
N LYS A 30 -1.34 8.21 13.33
CA LYS A 30 -0.72 8.84 12.15
C LYS A 30 -1.72 8.89 10.98
N PRO A 31 -1.60 9.85 10.05
CA PRO A 31 -2.41 9.89 8.83
C PRO A 31 -2.19 8.63 7.97
N ALA A 32 -3.21 8.20 7.24
CA ALA A 32 -3.08 7.11 6.28
C ALA A 32 -2.11 7.47 5.15
N GLY A 33 -1.40 6.47 4.60
CA GLY A 33 -0.45 6.66 3.51
C GLY A 33 0.86 7.32 3.96
N THR A 34 1.27 7.11 5.21
CA THR A 34 2.54 7.66 5.74
C THR A 34 3.74 7.05 5.02
N ASP A 35 3.67 5.79 4.61
CA ASP A 35 4.75 5.15 3.85
C ASP A 35 4.85 5.74 2.45
N LEU A 36 3.72 5.94 1.79
CA LEU A 36 3.66 6.62 0.49
C LEU A 36 4.22 8.05 0.56
N ALA A 37 3.87 8.79 1.62
CA ALA A 37 4.38 10.16 1.85
C ALA A 37 5.91 10.21 2.02
N LYS A 38 6.55 9.12 2.46
CA LYS A 38 8.01 9.00 2.57
C LYS A 38 8.66 8.48 1.28
N GLY A 39 7.88 8.21 0.23
CA GLY A 39 8.34 7.61 -1.01
C GLY A 39 8.47 6.09 -0.96
N ASN A 40 7.97 5.42 0.09
CA ASN A 40 7.98 3.97 0.17
C ASN A 40 6.80 3.41 -0.63
N LEU A 41 7.10 2.77 -1.76
CA LEU A 41 6.10 2.14 -2.62
C LEU A 41 5.85 0.71 -2.13
N THR A 42 4.82 0.54 -1.31
CA THR A 42 4.41 -0.75 -0.74
C THR A 42 3.47 -1.51 -1.67
N ALA A 43 3.12 -2.77 -1.31
CA ALA A 43 2.33 -3.64 -2.18
C ALA A 43 1.02 -3.01 -2.71
N PRO A 44 0.19 -2.31 -1.90
CA PRO A 44 -1.00 -1.64 -2.41
C PRO A 44 -0.71 -0.62 -3.54
N VAL A 45 0.40 0.11 -3.43
CA VAL A 45 0.81 1.13 -4.41
C VAL A 45 1.29 0.48 -5.69
N ILE A 46 2.10 -0.57 -5.59
CA ILE A 46 2.61 -1.32 -6.74
C ILE A 46 1.46 -1.90 -7.56
N PHE A 47 0.46 -2.51 -6.92
CA PHE A 47 -0.71 -3.04 -7.62
C PHE A 47 -1.58 -1.94 -8.25
N ALA A 48 -1.70 -0.78 -7.60
CA ALA A 48 -2.43 0.34 -8.18
C ALA A 48 -1.71 0.93 -9.42
N LEU A 49 -0.37 0.99 -9.40
CA LEU A 49 0.46 1.47 -10.51
C LEU A 49 0.31 0.65 -11.80
N GLU A 50 -0.08 -0.62 -11.71
CA GLU A 50 -0.37 -1.45 -12.88
C GLU A 50 -1.62 -0.99 -13.64
N LYS A 51 -2.52 -0.25 -12.96
CA LYS A 51 -3.85 0.11 -13.47
C LYS A 51 -4.04 1.61 -13.68
N GLU A 52 -3.31 2.44 -12.95
CA GLU A 52 -3.50 3.89 -12.95
C GLU A 52 -2.20 4.63 -13.33
N PRO A 53 -2.04 5.02 -14.60
CA PRO A 53 -0.89 5.79 -15.05
C PRO A 53 -0.76 7.13 -14.32
N LYS A 54 -1.87 7.79 -13.94
CA LYS A 54 -1.81 9.08 -13.24
C LYS A 54 -1.13 8.98 -11.87
N LEU A 55 -1.24 7.83 -11.22
CA LEU A 55 -0.57 7.59 -9.93
C LEU A 55 0.95 7.64 -10.11
N ARG A 56 1.48 7.19 -11.25
CA ARG A 56 2.90 7.30 -11.58
C ARG A 56 3.33 8.76 -11.69
N ASP A 57 2.58 9.57 -12.41
CA ASP A 57 2.90 10.99 -12.60
C ASP A 57 2.97 11.74 -11.26
N ILE A 58 2.05 11.42 -10.33
CA ILE A 58 2.03 12.01 -8.97
C ILE A 58 3.24 11.56 -8.13
N ILE A 59 3.64 10.30 -8.24
CA ILE A 59 4.81 9.77 -7.51
C ILE A 59 6.10 10.35 -8.09
N GLU A 60 6.23 10.44 -9.42
CA GLU A 60 7.41 10.99 -10.09
C GLU A 60 7.58 12.49 -9.85
N SER A 61 6.50 13.23 -9.58
CA SER A 61 6.56 14.62 -9.14
C SER A 61 6.87 14.79 -7.65
N GLU A 62 7.14 13.69 -6.92
CA GLU A 62 7.40 13.67 -5.47
C GLU A 62 6.29 14.38 -4.67
N PHE A 63 5.04 14.26 -5.12
CA PHE A 63 3.89 14.91 -4.48
C PHE A 63 4.03 16.44 -4.38
N SER A 64 4.67 17.08 -5.37
CA SER A 64 4.96 18.53 -5.37
C SER A 64 3.73 19.43 -5.24
N ASP A 65 2.59 18.96 -5.75
CA ASP A 65 1.34 19.73 -5.75
C ASP A 65 0.55 19.56 -4.46
N THR A 66 -0.11 20.62 -4.02
CA THR A 66 -0.96 20.57 -2.83
C THR A 66 -2.12 19.58 -3.02
N GLY A 67 -2.22 18.58 -2.14
CA GLY A 67 -3.26 17.55 -2.18
C GLY A 67 -2.97 16.37 -3.11
N SER A 68 -1.80 16.35 -3.76
CA SER A 68 -1.37 15.23 -4.62
C SER A 68 -1.21 13.91 -3.86
N LEU A 69 -0.73 13.95 -2.61
CA LEU A 69 -0.67 12.78 -1.73
C LEU A 69 -2.07 12.21 -1.45
N ASP A 70 -3.03 13.06 -1.10
CA ASP A 70 -4.42 12.63 -0.86
C ASP A 70 -5.08 12.08 -2.12
N GLU A 71 -4.74 12.63 -3.29
CA GLU A 71 -5.13 12.06 -4.57
C GLU A 71 -4.50 10.69 -4.81
N ALA A 72 -3.20 10.53 -4.59
CA ALA A 72 -2.52 9.24 -4.73
C ALA A 72 -3.13 8.17 -3.81
N ILE A 73 -3.39 8.49 -2.55
CA ILE A 73 -4.06 7.57 -1.59
C ILE A 73 -5.45 7.18 -2.11
N ARG A 74 -6.21 8.12 -2.66
CA ARG A 74 -7.53 7.83 -3.26
C ARG A 74 -7.43 6.93 -4.49
N LEU A 75 -6.45 7.17 -5.37
CA LEU A 75 -6.22 6.33 -6.55
C LEU A 75 -5.85 4.91 -6.14
N VAL A 76 -4.95 4.73 -5.17
CA VAL A 76 -4.58 3.40 -4.65
C VAL A 76 -5.81 2.63 -4.15
N LYS A 77 -6.71 3.30 -3.43
CA LYS A 77 -7.98 2.74 -2.97
C LYS A 77 -8.93 2.42 -4.13
N ALA A 78 -9.08 3.34 -5.09
CA ALA A 78 -10.04 3.20 -6.19
C ALA A 78 -9.64 2.11 -7.21
N CYS A 79 -8.35 1.87 -7.41
CA CYS A 79 -7.85 0.90 -8.39
C CYS A 79 -7.85 -0.54 -7.89
N GLY A 80 -8.23 -0.77 -6.63
CA GLY A 80 -8.25 -2.09 -6.02
C GLY A 80 -6.87 -2.56 -5.52
N GLY A 81 -5.93 -1.64 -5.28
CA GLY A 81 -4.57 -1.99 -4.86
C GLY A 81 -4.54 -2.66 -3.49
N ILE A 82 -5.42 -2.22 -2.58
CA ILE A 82 -5.58 -2.80 -1.23
C ILE A 82 -6.08 -4.24 -1.32
N GLU A 83 -7.09 -4.49 -2.14
CA GLU A 83 -7.71 -5.80 -2.33
C GLU A 83 -6.70 -6.79 -2.93
N GLN A 84 -5.89 -6.36 -3.91
CA GLN A 84 -4.82 -7.20 -4.46
C GLN A 84 -3.74 -7.51 -3.42
N ALA A 85 -3.35 -6.53 -2.60
CA ALA A 85 -2.43 -6.78 -1.51
C ALA A 85 -3.01 -7.76 -0.47
N GLN A 86 -4.31 -7.70 -0.19
CA GLN A 86 -4.98 -8.65 0.70
C GLN A 86 -4.95 -10.08 0.15
N GLU A 87 -5.20 -10.25 -1.15
CA GLU A 87 -5.10 -11.57 -1.79
C GLU A 87 -3.66 -12.11 -1.75
N LEU A 88 -2.66 -11.26 -1.99
CA LEU A 88 -1.25 -11.64 -1.84
C LEU A 88 -0.93 -12.09 -0.40
N ALA A 89 -1.39 -11.35 0.61
CA ALA A 89 -1.18 -11.72 2.01
C ALA A 89 -1.79 -13.09 2.32
N LYS A 90 -3.03 -13.35 1.87
CA LYS A 90 -3.69 -14.65 2.05
C LYS A 90 -2.93 -15.78 1.36
N GLU A 91 -2.48 -15.57 0.13
CA GLU A 91 -1.69 -16.56 -0.61
C GLU A 91 -0.43 -16.96 0.16
N LYS A 92 0.27 -16.00 0.76
CA LYS A 92 1.47 -16.27 1.56
C LYS A 92 1.13 -16.88 2.92
N ALA A 93 0.00 -16.56 3.54
CA ALA A 93 -0.39 -17.16 4.82
C ALA A 93 -0.79 -18.64 4.73
N HIS A 94 -1.21 -19.12 3.55
CA HIS A 94 -1.75 -20.48 3.35
C HIS A 94 -0.70 -21.58 3.04
N LEU A 95 0.60 -21.27 3.15
CA LEU A 95 1.72 -22.20 2.88
C LEU A 95 2.69 -22.27 4.06
#